data_AF-A0A7W7GZX9-F1
#
_entry.id   AF-A0A7W7GZX9-F1
#
_cell.length_a   1.000
_cell.length_b   1.000
_cell.length_c   1.000
_cell.angle_alpha   90.00
_cell.angle_beta   90.00
_cell.angle_gamma   90.00
#
_symmetry.space_group_name_H-M   'P 1'
#
loop_
_entity.id
_entity.type
_entity.pdbx_description
1 polymer ?
#
loop_
_entity_poly.entity_id
_entity_poly.type
_entity_poly.pdbx_seq_one_letter_code
_entity_poly.pdbx_strand_id
1 'polypeptide(L)'
;MPKEHEELGVDLYHLWLAGDKFLPAVAAQFEGARRELFASETADQCFRRPTEFHSGDVGPVLGSLTQLRQMLAGVLQDSAENLHAAGDALKLASEVYAETDLRAARELSDLRDDAGKGEF
;
A
#
# COMPACT_ATOMS: atom_id res chain seq x y z
N MET A 1 30.72 -9.25 -22.27
CA MET A 1 31.15 -8.04 -21.54
C MET A 1 29.94 -7.52 -20.79
N PRO A 2 30.05 -7.34 -19.46
CA PRO A 2 28.91 -7.44 -18.55
C PRO A 2 28.00 -6.21 -18.66
N LYS A 3 26.72 -6.44 -18.94
CA LYS A 3 25.63 -5.46 -18.85
C LYS A 3 24.97 -5.42 -17.46
N GLU A 4 25.45 -6.26 -16.54
CA GLU A 4 24.79 -6.54 -15.26
C GLU A 4 24.97 -5.42 -14.22
N HIS A 5 25.93 -4.52 -14.38
CA HIS A 5 26.16 -3.42 -13.43
C HIS A 5 25.31 -2.17 -13.70
N GLU A 6 24.79 -1.99 -14.92
CA GLU A 6 23.97 -0.83 -15.27
C GLU A 6 22.49 -1.04 -14.89
N GLU A 7 22.07 -2.29 -14.66
CA GLU A 7 20.69 -2.67 -14.30
C GLU A 7 20.38 -2.53 -12.79
N LEU A 8 21.38 -2.62 -11.92
CA LEU A 8 21.18 -2.56 -10.45
C LEU A 8 20.77 -1.15 -9.95
N GLY A 9 21.37 -0.10 -10.50
CA GLY A 9 20.94 1.28 -10.22
C GLY A 9 19.58 1.63 -10.84
N VAL A 10 19.16 0.86 -11.84
CA VAL A 10 17.94 1.11 -12.63
C VAL A 10 16.67 0.56 -11.99
N ASP A 11 16.70 -0.18 -10.88
CA ASP A 11 15.45 -0.59 -10.22
C ASP A 11 15.22 -0.09 -8.80
N LEU A 12 16.22 0.47 -8.11
CA LEU A 12 15.99 1.09 -6.80
C LEU A 12 15.11 2.35 -6.88
N TYR A 13 15.30 3.15 -7.93
CA TYR A 13 14.46 4.32 -8.19
C TYR A 13 13.00 3.91 -8.48
N HIS A 14 12.78 2.88 -9.29
CA HIS A 14 11.43 2.41 -9.60
C HIS A 14 10.76 1.74 -8.40
N LEU A 15 11.52 0.99 -7.59
CA LEU A 15 11.06 0.45 -6.31
C LEU A 15 10.62 1.56 -5.36
N TRP A 16 11.46 2.57 -5.18
CA TRP A 16 11.15 3.73 -4.36
C TRP A 16 9.92 4.48 -4.92
N LEU A 17 9.87 4.73 -6.23
CA LEU A 17 8.77 5.42 -6.89
C LEU A 17 7.44 4.65 -6.77
N ALA A 18 7.49 3.32 -6.89
CA ALA A 18 6.34 2.46 -6.70
C ALA A 18 5.81 2.55 -5.27
N GLY A 19 6.70 2.49 -4.28
CA GLY A 19 6.32 2.61 -2.88
C GLY A 19 5.87 4.01 -2.48
N ASP A 20 6.48 5.06 -3.03
CA ASP A 20 6.20 6.45 -2.66
C ASP A 20 4.97 7.03 -3.37
N LYS A 21 4.72 6.63 -4.63
CA LYS A 21 3.67 7.25 -5.44
C LYS A 21 2.60 6.29 -5.91
N PHE A 22 2.98 5.13 -6.47
CA PHE A 22 2.00 4.28 -7.16
C PHE A 22 1.11 3.52 -6.20
N LEU A 23 1.67 2.85 -5.18
CA LEU A 23 0.87 2.11 -4.22
C LEU A 23 -0.03 3.04 -3.38
N PRO A 24 0.44 4.20 -2.88
CA PRO A 24 -0.44 5.15 -2.19
C PRO A 24 -1.54 5.72 -3.10
N ALA A 25 -1.26 5.98 -4.38
CA ALA A 25 -2.27 6.47 -5.32
C ALA A 25 -3.39 5.44 -5.55
N VAL A 26 -3.06 4.15 -5.58
CA VAL A 26 -4.04 3.07 -5.66
C VAL A 26 -4.78 2.89 -4.32
N ALA A 27 -4.08 2.97 -3.18
CA ALA A 27 -4.69 2.94 -1.84
C ALA A 27 -5.76 4.03 -1.68
N ALA A 28 -5.50 5.24 -2.19
CA ALA A 28 -6.46 6.35 -2.17
C ALA A 28 -7.78 6.03 -2.91
N GLN A 29 -7.76 5.15 -3.92
CA GLN A 29 -8.99 4.72 -4.59
C GLN A 29 -9.84 3.83 -3.67
N PHE A 30 -9.22 2.92 -2.92
CA PHE A 30 -9.90 2.10 -1.92
C PHE A 30 -10.48 2.95 -0.78
N GLU A 31 -9.71 3.92 -0.29
CA GLU A 31 -10.18 4.90 0.71
C GLU A 31 -11.34 5.75 0.17
N GLY A 32 -11.29 6.14 -1.11
CA GLY A 32 -12.37 6.84 -1.81
C GLY A 32 -13.64 6.00 -1.88
N ALA A 33 -13.54 4.77 -2.38
CA ALA A 33 -14.66 3.83 -2.45
C ALA A 33 -15.28 3.57 -1.06
N ARG A 34 -14.43 3.46 -0.02
CA ARG A 34 -14.90 3.28 1.37
C ARG A 34 -15.72 4.48 1.84
N ARG A 35 -15.28 5.70 1.54
CA ARG A 35 -16.02 6.93 1.87
C ARG A 35 -17.36 6.99 1.16
N GLU A 36 -17.41 6.65 -0.12
CA GLU A 36 -18.68 6.61 -0.87
C GLU A 36 -19.64 5.55 -0.32
N LEU A 37 -19.11 4.40 0.09
CA LEU A 37 -19.90 3.34 0.71
C LEU A 37 -20.57 3.82 2.02
N PHE A 38 -19.84 4.52 2.88
CA PHE A 38 -20.42 5.12 4.09
C PHE A 38 -21.40 6.26 3.78
N ALA A 39 -21.13 7.07 2.74
CA ALA A 39 -22.06 8.12 2.33
C ALA A 39 -23.45 7.56 1.93
N SER A 40 -23.49 6.30 1.44
CA SER A 40 -24.75 5.61 1.11
C SER A 40 -25.67 5.36 2.32
N GLU A 41 -25.17 5.42 3.56
CA GLU A 41 -25.99 5.28 4.78
C GLU A 41 -27.08 6.35 4.89
N THR A 42 -26.88 7.50 4.27
CA THR A 42 -27.90 8.55 4.19
C THR A 42 -29.16 8.10 3.42
N ALA A 43 -29.04 7.08 2.56
CA ALA A 43 -30.17 6.49 1.84
C ALA A 43 -30.98 5.47 2.67
N ASP A 44 -30.58 5.18 3.91
CA ASP A 44 -31.27 4.18 4.76
C ASP A 44 -32.72 4.59 5.07
N GLN A 45 -33.02 5.88 5.00
CA GLN A 45 -34.38 6.41 5.09
C GLN A 45 -35.34 5.84 4.03
N CYS A 46 -34.84 5.40 2.88
CA CYS A 46 -35.64 4.73 1.84
C CYS A 46 -36.19 3.38 2.29
N PHE A 47 -35.64 2.80 3.36
CA PHE A 47 -36.11 1.55 3.94
C PHE A 47 -37.14 1.77 5.06
N ARG A 48 -37.47 3.02 5.40
CA ARG A 48 -38.51 3.29 6.40
C ARG A 48 -39.86 2.77 5.91
N ARG A 49 -40.58 2.09 6.80
CA ARG A 49 -41.92 1.59 6.53
C ARG A 49 -42.96 2.42 7.27
N PRO A 50 -44.15 2.60 6.68
CA PRO A 50 -45.26 3.20 7.40
C PRO A 50 -45.60 2.42 8.66
N THR A 51 -45.88 3.13 9.75
CA THR A 51 -46.10 2.53 11.08
C THR A 51 -47.37 1.67 11.12
N GLU A 52 -48.30 1.82 10.17
CA GLU A 52 -49.52 1.03 10.08
C GLU A 52 -49.26 -0.45 9.73
N PHE A 53 -48.06 -0.80 9.25
CA PHE A 53 -47.72 -2.18 8.91
C PHE A 53 -47.28 -3.05 10.10
N HIS A 54 -47.25 -2.52 11.34
CA HIS A 54 -47.01 -3.21 12.63
C HIS A 54 -45.81 -4.16 12.70
N SER A 55 -44.91 -4.14 11.71
CA SER A 55 -43.83 -5.11 11.54
C SER A 55 -42.44 -4.52 11.80
N GLY A 56 -42.38 -3.29 12.34
CA GLY A 56 -41.17 -2.53 12.65
C GLY A 56 -40.91 -1.36 11.69
N ASP A 57 -40.09 -0.39 12.13
CA ASP A 57 -39.90 0.92 11.47
C ASP A 57 -39.14 0.86 10.15
N VAL A 58 -38.41 -0.22 9.88
CA VAL A 58 -37.57 -0.39 8.68
C VAL A 58 -37.82 -1.75 8.02
N GLY A 59 -37.61 -1.81 6.70
CA GLY A 59 -37.70 -3.04 5.93
C GLY A 59 -36.64 -4.08 6.34
N PRO A 60 -36.93 -5.39 6.20
CA PRO A 60 -36.06 -6.47 6.68
C PRO A 60 -34.70 -6.52 5.99
N VAL A 61 -34.57 -5.95 4.79
CA VAL A 61 -33.33 -5.94 4.00
C VAL A 61 -32.28 -5.00 4.58
N LEU A 62 -32.68 -3.98 5.36
CA LEU A 62 -31.75 -2.96 5.86
C LEU A 62 -30.63 -3.57 6.71
N GLY A 63 -30.94 -4.56 7.55
CA GLY A 63 -29.94 -5.23 8.38
C GLY A 63 -28.87 -5.95 7.54
N SER A 64 -29.28 -6.74 6.55
CA SER A 64 -28.36 -7.44 5.65
C SER A 64 -27.54 -6.47 4.79
N LEU A 65 -28.14 -5.37 4.33
CA LEU A 65 -27.43 -4.33 3.60
C LEU A 65 -26.37 -3.63 4.46
N THR A 66 -26.69 -3.31 5.71
CA THR A 66 -25.73 -2.73 6.66
C THR A 66 -24.57 -3.69 6.94
N GLN A 67 -24.86 -4.98 7.13
CA GLN A 67 -23.80 -5.98 7.31
C GLN A 67 -22.90 -6.10 6.07
N LEU A 68 -23.48 -6.12 4.86
CA LEU A 68 -22.73 -6.12 3.61
C LEU A 68 -21.84 -4.89 3.48
N ARG A 69 -22.37 -3.70 3.78
CA ARG A 69 -21.60 -2.45 3.76
C ARG A 69 -20.42 -2.50 4.73
N GLN A 70 -20.61 -3.00 5.94
CA GLN A 70 -19.53 -3.14 6.93
C GLN A 70 -18.43 -4.10 6.44
N MET A 71 -18.81 -5.26 5.88
CA MET A 71 -17.83 -6.21 5.34
C MET A 71 -17.03 -5.60 4.17
N LEU A 72 -17.72 -4.94 3.23
CA LEU A 72 -17.06 -4.26 2.11
C LEU A 72 -16.15 -3.13 2.60
N ALA A 73 -16.60 -2.33 3.58
CA ALA A 73 -15.78 -1.27 4.17
C ALA A 73 -14.51 -1.81 4.82
N GLY A 74 -14.59 -2.99 5.47
CA GLY A 74 -13.43 -3.69 6.02
C GLY A 74 -12.45 -4.11 4.92
N VAL A 75 -12.92 -4.80 3.89
CA VAL A 75 -12.06 -5.24 2.77
C VAL A 75 -11.38 -4.06 2.06
N LEU A 76 -12.09 -2.95 1.86
CA LEU A 76 -11.53 -1.73 1.27
C LEU A 76 -10.45 -1.10 2.17
N GLN A 77 -10.69 -1.07 3.48
CA GLN A 77 -9.72 -0.57 4.46
C GLN A 77 -8.45 -1.43 4.47
N ASP A 78 -8.61 -2.75 4.61
CA ASP A 78 -7.49 -3.70 4.64
C ASP A 78 -6.67 -3.63 3.34
N SER A 79 -7.34 -3.45 2.20
CA SER A 79 -6.68 -3.30 0.90
C SER A 79 -5.83 -2.03 0.83
N ALA A 80 -6.35 -0.90 1.33
CA ALA A 80 -5.60 0.36 1.39
C ALA A 80 -4.39 0.26 2.33
N GLU A 81 -4.59 -0.29 3.53
CA GLU A 81 -3.53 -0.48 4.52
C GLU A 81 -2.41 -1.39 4.01
N ASN A 82 -2.77 -2.50 3.35
CA ASN A 82 -1.79 -3.41 2.74
C ASN A 82 -0.96 -2.72 1.65
N LEU A 83 -1.57 -1.84 0.84
CA LEU A 83 -0.86 -1.09 -0.19
C LEU A 83 0.09 -0.04 0.41
N HIS A 84 -0.31 0.66 1.47
CA HIS A 84 0.57 1.56 2.20
C HIS A 84 1.74 0.81 2.83
N ALA A 85 1.46 -0.29 3.53
CA ALA A 85 2.49 -1.12 4.17
C ALA A 85 3.47 -1.72 3.14
N ALA A 86 2.96 -2.18 1.99
CA ALA A 86 3.81 -2.61 0.89
C ALA A 86 4.65 -1.45 0.35
N GLY A 87 4.09 -0.25 0.23
CA GLY A 87 4.82 0.93 -0.22
C GLY A 87 5.97 1.32 0.72
N ASP A 88 5.72 1.33 2.02
CA ASP A 88 6.74 1.58 3.03
C ASP A 88 7.84 0.51 2.99
N ALA A 89 7.47 -0.75 2.79
CA ALA A 89 8.44 -1.84 2.65
C ALA A 89 9.33 -1.68 1.41
N LEU A 90 8.78 -1.26 0.26
CA LEU A 90 9.58 -1.02 -0.96
C LEU A 90 10.51 0.18 -0.79
N LYS A 91 10.06 1.25 -0.13
CA LYS A 91 10.91 2.41 0.19
C LYS A 91 12.07 1.99 1.08
N LEU A 92 11.79 1.31 2.18
CA LEU A 92 12.81 0.80 3.09
C LEU A 92 13.80 -0.14 2.37
N ALA A 93 13.29 -1.07 1.56
CA ALA A 93 14.15 -1.97 0.78
C ALA A 93 15.08 -1.18 -0.14
N SER A 94 14.56 -0.16 -0.85
CA SER A 94 15.37 0.65 -1.75
C SER A 94 16.50 1.40 -1.02
N GLU A 95 16.23 1.93 0.17
CA GLU A 95 17.21 2.63 1.00
C GLU A 95 18.28 1.68 1.54
N VAL A 96 17.86 0.54 2.10
CA VAL A 96 18.78 -0.48 2.65
C VAL A 96 19.71 -1.04 1.58
N TYR A 97 19.19 -1.28 0.37
CA TYR A 97 20.03 -1.73 -0.76
C TYR A 97 21.04 -0.66 -1.15
N ALA A 98 20.63 0.60 -1.28
CA ALA A 98 21.54 1.70 -1.62
C ALA A 98 22.64 1.87 -0.57
N GLU A 99 22.32 1.82 0.72
CA GLU A 99 23.30 1.91 1.80
C GLU A 99 24.29 0.75 1.80
N THR A 100 23.78 -0.47 1.57
CA THR A 100 24.62 -1.68 1.56
C THR A 100 25.58 -1.68 0.39
N ASP A 101 25.13 -1.25 -0.80
CA ASP A 101 25.96 -1.14 -1.99
C ASP A 101 27.08 -0.10 -1.80
N LEU A 102 26.74 1.06 -1.23
CA LEU A 102 27.73 2.09 -0.89
C LEU A 102 28.78 1.60 0.12
N ARG A 103 28.37 0.80 1.11
CA ARG A 103 29.32 0.21 2.08
C ARG A 103 30.24 -0.81 1.39
N ALA A 104 29.70 -1.71 0.58
CA ALA A 104 30.48 -2.71 -0.15
C ALA A 104 31.50 -2.06 -1.10
N ALA A 105 31.11 -0.96 -1.78
CA ALA A 105 32.00 -0.21 -2.64
C ALA A 105 33.19 0.41 -1.86
N ARG A 106 32.97 0.90 -0.64
CA ARG A 106 34.03 1.41 0.24
C ARG A 106 34.98 0.31 0.67
N GLU A 107 34.46 -0.82 1.17
CA GLU A 107 35.27 -1.97 1.59
C GLU A 107 36.12 -2.52 0.44
N LEU A 108 35.57 -2.55 -0.78
CA LEU A 108 36.31 -2.94 -1.97
C LEU A 108 37.43 -1.96 -2.33
N SER A 109 37.18 -0.65 -2.17
CA SER A 109 38.19 0.38 -2.39
C SER A 109 39.34 0.23 -1.40
N ASP A 110 39.03 0.02 -0.12
CA ASP A 110 40.02 -0.15 0.94
C ASP A 110 40.90 -1.40 0.69
N LEU A 111 40.27 -2.54 0.36
CA LEU A 111 40.98 -3.77 0.00
C LEU A 111 41.91 -3.59 -1.21
N ARG A 112 41.48 -2.82 -2.20
CA ARG A 112 42.29 -2.57 -3.41
C ARG A 112 43.48 -1.67 -3.10
N ASP A 113 43.30 -0.68 -2.24
CA ASP A 113 44.36 0.23 -1.82
C ASP A 113 45.40 -0.49 -0.94
N ASP A 114 44.98 -1.43 -0.10
CA ASP A 114 45.88 -2.28 0.69
C ASP A 114 46.65 -3.27 -0.19
N ALA A 115 45.97 -3.91 -1.15
CA ALA A 115 46.62 -4.79 -2.12
C ALA A 115 47.63 -4.05 -3.01
N GLY A 116 47.36 -2.77 -3.34
CA GLY A 116 48.28 -1.91 -4.09
C GLY A 116 49.51 -1.46 -3.30
N LYS A 117 49.47 -1.51 -1.97
CA LYS A 117 50.60 -1.16 -1.07
C LYS A 117 51.50 -2.34 -0.73
N GLY A 118 51.13 -3.57 -1.11
CA GLY A 118 51.97 -4.75 -0.89
C GLY A 118 52.11 -5.17 0.57
N GLU A 119 51.16 -4.81 1.43
CA GLU A 119 51.08 -5.33 2.80
C GLU A 119 50.26 -6.64 2.80
N PHE A 120 50.89 -7.72 2.36
CA PHE A 120 50.49 -9.10 2.65
C PHE A 120 51.72 -9.92 3.01
#